data_AF-A0A4U5MEM9-F1
#
_entry.id   AF-A0A4U5MEM9-F1
#
_cell.length_a   1.000
_cell.length_b   1.000
_cell.length_c   1.000
_cell.angle_alpha   90.00
_cell.angle_beta   90.00
_cell.angle_gamma   90.00
#
_symmetry.space_group_name_H-M   'P 1'
#
loop_
_entity.id
_entity.type
_entity.pdbx_description
1 polymer ?
#
loop_
_entity_poly.entity_id
_entity_poly.type
_entity_poly.pdbx_seq_one_letter_code
_entity_poly.pdbx_strand_id
1 'polypeptide(L)'
;MQKILLLSLLFFAYVVCAEEKHRQLPGTWSEWTEHCTDNCGLCGYTLKLRTCLAGTCVGEFRQDTKDRCAPNLCPHPRKVCCDHARIGVLKGKPACVRAP
;
A
#
# COMPACT_ATOMS: atom_id res chain seq x y z
N MET A 1 -10.09 58.33 -16.82
CA MET A 1 -9.26 57.18 -17.25
C MET A 1 -9.05 56.12 -16.15
N GLN A 2 -9.05 56.48 -14.86
CA GLN A 2 -8.88 55.56 -13.70
C GLN A 2 -9.84 54.34 -13.64
N LYS A 3 -11.12 54.53 -14.01
CA LYS A 3 -12.17 53.49 -13.87
C LYS A 3 -11.98 52.29 -14.82
N ILE A 4 -11.35 52.51 -15.98
CA ILE A 4 -11.11 51.47 -16.99
C ILE A 4 -9.99 50.52 -16.51
N LEU A 5 -8.96 51.07 -15.85
CA LEU A 5 -7.84 50.30 -15.30
C LEU A 5 -8.26 49.38 -14.13
N LEU A 6 -9.20 49.85 -13.30
CA LEU A 6 -9.77 49.06 -12.20
C LEU A 6 -10.62 47.88 -12.72
N LEU A 7 -11.41 48.11 -13.77
CA LEU A 7 -12.23 47.07 -14.38
C LEU A 7 -11.37 46.00 -15.07
N SER A 8 -10.27 46.39 -15.74
CA SER A 8 -9.34 45.42 -16.35
C SER A 8 -8.60 44.58 -15.31
N LEU A 9 -8.19 45.17 -14.18
CA LEU A 9 -7.51 44.43 -13.11
C LEU A 9 -8.44 43.44 -12.41
N LEU A 10 -9.71 43.80 -12.19
CA LEU A 10 -10.71 42.89 -11.64
C LEU A 10 -11.06 41.75 -12.60
N PHE A 11 -11.09 42.03 -13.91
CA PHE A 11 -11.33 41.00 -14.93
C PHE A 11 -10.15 40.01 -15.00
N PHE A 12 -8.91 40.51 -15.00
CA PHE A 12 -7.73 39.65 -14.93
C PHE A 12 -7.68 38.82 -13.63
N ALA A 13 -8.01 39.40 -12.48
CA ALA A 13 -8.10 38.64 -11.22
C ALA A 13 -9.19 37.56 -11.25
N TYR A 14 -10.35 37.83 -11.87
CA TYR A 14 -11.42 36.85 -12.04
C TYR A 14 -11.03 35.71 -12.98
N VAL A 15 -10.38 36.04 -14.11
CA VAL A 15 -9.91 35.06 -15.09
C VAL A 15 -8.77 34.18 -14.53
N VAL A 16 -7.83 34.76 -13.77
CA VAL A 16 -6.73 34.01 -13.13
C VAL A 16 -7.24 33.05 -12.04
N CYS A 17 -8.34 33.35 -11.36
CA CYS A 17 -8.94 32.43 -10.39
C CYS A 17 -9.69 31.23 -11.00
N ALA A 18 -9.85 31.17 -12.33
CA ALA A 18 -10.74 30.20 -13.00
C ALA A 18 -10.03 28.98 -13.66
N GLU A 19 -8.70 28.96 -13.76
CA GLU A 19 -7.91 27.82 -14.28
C GLU A 19 -6.99 27.32 -13.15
N GLU A 20 -6.94 26.08 -12.69
CA GLU A 20 -7.36 24.80 -13.23
C GLU A 20 -8.05 23.96 -12.12
N LYS A 21 -9.37 23.77 -12.19
CA LYS A 21 -9.96 22.59 -11.56
C LYS A 21 -9.72 21.42 -12.51
N HIS A 22 -8.50 20.89 -12.50
CA HIS A 22 -8.15 19.66 -13.22
C HIS A 22 -9.28 18.66 -12.91
N ARG A 23 -10.03 18.26 -13.93
CA ARG A 23 -11.15 17.34 -13.79
C ARG A 23 -10.56 15.99 -13.40
N GLN A 24 -10.37 15.77 -12.10
CA GLN A 24 -9.83 14.55 -11.54
C GLN A 24 -10.81 13.43 -11.91
N LEU A 25 -10.49 12.66 -12.94
CA LEU A 25 -11.27 11.48 -13.29
C LEU A 25 -11.15 10.49 -12.11
N PRO A 26 -12.25 9.88 -11.66
CA PRO A 26 -12.20 8.88 -10.60
C PRO A 26 -11.21 7.80 -11.02
N GLY A 27 -10.22 7.55 -10.16
CA GLY A 27 -9.16 6.61 -10.48
C GLY A 27 -9.61 5.16 -10.37
N THR A 28 -8.98 4.30 -11.16
CA THR A 28 -9.19 2.85 -11.13
C THR A 28 -8.00 2.18 -10.45
N TRP A 29 -8.28 1.47 -9.35
CA TRP A 29 -7.28 0.65 -8.68
C TRP A 29 -7.10 -0.69 -9.39
N SER A 30 -5.89 -1.25 -9.33
CA SER A 30 -5.66 -2.67 -9.61
C SER A 30 -6.27 -3.54 -8.52
N GLU A 31 -6.38 -4.84 -8.81
CA GLU A 31 -6.60 -5.84 -7.78
C GLU A 31 -5.47 -5.82 -6.73
N TRP A 32 -5.83 -6.23 -5.51
CA TRP A 32 -4.86 -6.38 -4.43
C TRP A 32 -3.97 -7.59 -4.67
N THR A 33 -2.67 -7.38 -4.54
CA THR A 33 -1.67 -8.45 -4.57
C THR A 33 -1.12 -8.67 -3.17
N GLU A 34 -1.06 -9.94 -2.74
CA GLU A 34 -0.53 -10.32 -1.44
C GLU A 34 0.96 -10.67 -1.51
N HIS A 35 1.74 -10.13 -0.58
CA HIS A 35 3.16 -10.40 -0.43
C HIS A 35 3.48 -10.74 1.03
N CYS A 36 4.48 -11.56 1.27
CA CYS A 36 5.00 -11.79 2.62
C CYS A 36 6.25 -10.94 2.84
N THR A 37 6.36 -10.27 3.99
CA THR A 37 7.54 -9.44 4.30
C THR A 37 8.80 -10.24 4.62
N ASP A 38 8.67 -11.55 4.83
CA ASP A 38 9.78 -12.50 5.01
C ASP A 38 9.48 -13.80 4.26
N ASN A 39 10.48 -14.64 4.03
CA ASN A 39 10.33 -15.85 3.22
C ASN A 39 10.38 -17.15 4.03
N CYS A 40 10.62 -17.08 5.35
CA CYS A 40 10.71 -18.24 6.23
C CYS A 40 10.43 -17.90 7.70
N GLY A 41 10.38 -18.94 8.53
CA GLY A 41 10.43 -18.85 9.99
C GLY A 41 9.14 -18.39 10.66
N LEU A 42 8.05 -18.22 9.90
CA LEU A 42 6.83 -17.52 10.33
C LEU A 42 7.10 -16.10 10.85
N CYS A 43 8.19 -15.48 10.36
CA CYS A 43 8.67 -14.19 10.84
C CYS A 43 7.97 -13.00 10.17
N GLY A 44 7.53 -13.19 8.91
CA GLY A 44 6.91 -12.15 8.10
C GLY A 44 5.43 -11.93 8.41
N TYR A 45 4.91 -10.82 7.88
CA TYR A 45 3.51 -10.47 7.85
C TYR A 45 3.02 -10.35 6.41
N THR A 46 1.74 -10.65 6.18
CA THR A 46 1.14 -10.46 4.87
C THR A 46 0.92 -8.97 4.61
N LEU A 47 1.28 -8.55 3.42
CA LEU A 47 1.14 -7.21 2.89
C LEU A 47 0.20 -7.27 1.69
N LYS A 48 -0.75 -6.35 1.60
CA LYS A 48 -1.52 -6.14 0.37
C LYS A 48 -1.05 -4.88 -0.33
N LEU A 49 -0.74 -4.98 -1.61
CA LEU A 49 -0.37 -3.87 -2.48
C LEU A 49 -1.34 -3.78 -3.65
N ARG A 50 -1.66 -2.54 -4.04
CA ARG A 50 -2.38 -2.26 -5.29
C ARG A 50 -1.77 -1.02 -5.94
N THR A 51 -1.91 -0.92 -7.25
CA THR A 51 -1.44 0.22 -8.04
C THR A 51 -2.61 1.00 -8.64
N CYS A 52 -2.42 2.29 -8.86
CA CYS A 52 -3.40 3.10 -9.58
C CYS A 52 -3.18 2.90 -11.09
N LEU A 53 -4.18 2.35 -11.78
CA LEU A 53 -4.09 2.04 -13.21
C LEU A 53 -4.48 3.24 -14.08
N ALA A 54 -5.42 4.07 -13.64
CA ALA A 54 -5.91 5.22 -14.38
C ALA A 54 -6.49 6.28 -13.44
N GLY A 55 -6.57 7.53 -13.91
CA GLY A 55 -7.18 8.65 -13.18
C GLY A 55 -6.46 9.00 -11.88
N THR A 56 -7.18 9.48 -10.88
CA THR A 56 -6.63 9.70 -9.53
C THR A 56 -7.30 8.78 -8.53
N CYS A 57 -6.51 7.87 -8.01
CA CYS A 57 -6.98 6.93 -7.02
C CYS A 57 -6.88 7.54 -5.62
N VAL A 58 -8.01 7.55 -4.90
CA VAL A 58 -8.09 7.98 -3.50
C VAL A 58 -8.09 6.75 -2.60
N GLY A 59 -7.34 6.82 -1.49
CA GLY A 59 -7.20 5.75 -0.51
C GLY A 59 -5.81 5.11 -0.49
N GLU A 60 -5.66 4.06 0.31
CA GLU A 60 -4.36 3.44 0.56
C GLU A 60 -3.92 2.56 -0.61
N PHE A 61 -2.64 2.64 -0.99
CA PHE A 61 -2.01 1.74 -1.96
C PHE A 61 -1.42 0.48 -1.30
N ARG A 62 -1.29 0.51 0.03
CA ARG A 62 -0.62 -0.49 0.86
C ARG A 62 -1.44 -0.74 2.11
N GLN A 63 -1.63 -2.01 2.45
CA GLN A 63 -2.26 -2.44 3.68
C GLN A 63 -1.42 -3.54 4.35
N ASP A 64 -0.89 -3.26 5.54
CA ASP A 64 -0.20 -4.27 6.35
C ASP A 64 -1.26 -5.11 7.09
N THR A 65 -1.26 -6.43 6.91
CA THR A 65 -2.13 -7.32 7.70
C THR A 65 -1.38 -7.84 8.92
N LYS A 66 -2.14 -8.27 9.95
CA LYS A 66 -1.55 -8.89 11.15
C LYS A 66 -1.28 -10.38 10.96
N ASP A 67 -1.58 -10.93 9.78
CA ASP A 67 -1.44 -12.34 9.50
C ASP A 67 0.03 -12.68 9.26
N ARG A 68 0.51 -13.70 9.96
CA ARG A 68 1.86 -14.22 9.76
C ARG A 68 1.90 -15.09 8.51
N CYS A 69 3.01 -15.04 7.79
CA CYS A 69 3.19 -15.79 6.55
C CYS A 69 4.55 -16.49 6.51
N ALA A 70 4.78 -17.27 5.45
CA ALA A 70 5.98 -18.07 5.24
C ALA A 70 6.34 -19.05 6.39
N PRO A 71 5.53 -20.12 6.59
CA PRO A 71 5.75 -21.10 7.65
C PRO A 71 6.94 -22.04 7.39
N ASN A 72 7.62 -21.95 6.25
CA ASN A 72 8.76 -22.82 5.95
C ASN A 72 9.91 -22.54 6.91
N LEU A 73 10.70 -23.57 7.23
CA LEU A 73 11.87 -23.43 8.10
C LEU A 73 12.91 -22.51 7.47
N CYS A 74 13.49 -21.60 8.26
CA CYS A 74 14.60 -20.79 7.77
C CYS A 74 15.90 -21.61 7.65
N PRO A 75 16.69 -21.39 6.58
CA PRO A 75 18.02 -21.97 6.48
C PRO A 75 18.99 -21.29 7.46
N HIS A 76 20.04 -22.01 7.84
CA HIS A 76 21.18 -21.45 8.57
C HIS A 76 21.78 -20.25 7.81
N PRO A 77 22.23 -19.16 8.48
CA PRO A 77 22.44 -18.98 9.92
C PRO A 77 21.26 -18.39 10.70
N ARG A 78 20.12 -18.17 10.04
CA ARG A 78 18.95 -17.59 10.69
C ARG A 78 18.36 -18.58 11.69
N LYS A 79 17.72 -18.06 12.74
CA LYS A 79 16.89 -18.90 13.64
C LYS A 79 15.81 -19.57 12.79
N VAL A 80 15.65 -20.88 12.99
CA VAL A 80 14.76 -21.72 12.17
C VAL A 80 13.31 -21.21 12.19
N CYS A 81 12.81 -20.80 13.36
CA CYS A 81 11.50 -20.16 13.56
C CYS A 81 11.64 -18.92 14.45
N CYS A 82 10.81 -17.91 14.24
CA CYS A 82 10.74 -16.73 15.10
C CYS A 82 10.18 -17.04 16.50
N ASP A 83 10.34 -16.13 17.46
CA ASP A 83 10.13 -16.40 18.91
C ASP A 83 8.72 -16.86 19.30
N HIS A 84 7.71 -16.48 18.51
CA HIS A 84 6.31 -16.85 18.72
C HIS A 84 5.91 -18.14 17.96
N ALA A 85 6.89 -18.82 17.36
CA ALA A 85 6.72 -20.02 16.57
C ALA A 85 7.74 -21.08 16.98
N ARG A 86 7.37 -22.34 16.74
CA ARG A 86 8.23 -23.50 17.00
C ARG A 86 8.17 -24.45 15.82
N ILE A 87 9.14 -25.36 15.75
CA ILE A 87 9.10 -26.44 14.76
C ILE A 87 7.91 -27.34 15.09
N GLY A 88 7.10 -27.61 14.08
CA GLY A 88 5.97 -28.51 14.11
C GLY A 88 5.74 -29.10 12.71
N VAL A 89 4.52 -29.58 12.47
CA VAL A 89 4.13 -30.16 11.19
C VAL A 89 2.96 -29.37 10.63
N LEU A 90 3.12 -28.85 9.42
CA LEU A 90 2.06 -28.20 8.66
C LEU A 90 1.90 -28.92 7.33
N LYS A 91 0.69 -29.42 7.04
CA LYS A 91 0.40 -30.19 5.81
C LYS A 91 1.37 -31.38 5.58
N GLY A 92 1.75 -32.08 6.67
CA GLY A 92 2.63 -33.25 6.60
C GLY A 92 4.12 -32.95 6.39
N LYS A 93 4.54 -31.68 6.39
CA LYS A 93 5.95 -31.27 6.27
C LYS A 93 6.42 -30.52 7.51
N PRO A 94 7.72 -30.60 7.87
CA PRO A 94 8.27 -29.81 8.97
C PRO A 94 8.18 -28.33 8.63
N ALA A 95 7.58 -27.56 9.52
CA ALA A 95 7.30 -26.13 9.32
C ALA A 95 7.23 -25.42 10.68
N CYS A 96 7.34 -24.10 10.67
CA CYS A 96 7.07 -23.27 11.81
C CYS A 96 5.56 -23.14 12.02
N VAL A 97 5.13 -23.53 13.22
CA VAL A 97 3.74 -23.40 13.67
C VAL A 97 3.69 -22.46 14.87
N ARG A 98 2.53 -21.82 15.08
CA ARG A 98 2.34 -20.92 16.22
C ARG A 98 2.57 -21.69 17.52
N ALA A 99 3.40 -21.13 18.40
CA ALA A 99 3.57 -21.68 19.74
C ALA A 99 2.27 -21.43 20.54
N PRO A 100 1.87 -22.38 21.41
CA PRO A 100 0.73 -22.21 22.32
C PRO A 100 0.95 -21.08 23.32
#